data_AF-A0A9E4MHF9-F1
#
_entry.id   AF-A0A9E4MHF9-F1
#
_cell.length_a   1.000
_cell.length_b   1.000
_cell.length_c   1.000
_cell.angle_alpha   90.00
_cell.angle_beta   90.00
_cell.angle_gamma   90.00
#
_symmetry.space_group_name_H-M   'P 1'
#
loop_
_entity.id
_entity.type
_entity.pdbx_description
1 polymer ?
#
loop_
_entity_poly.entity_id
_entity_poly.type
_entity_poly.pdbx_seq_one_letter_code
_entity_poly.pdbx_strand_id
1 'polypeptide(L)'
;MKITVDASVVIKWFVAEVRHEEARTVLGHRIERHAPDFVLVECANVLWKKARRVEIADPGPFLEEFLRLSDVLTLHRTASLLPVAVRTAGELDHPVYDCLYLACAELTGSALLTDDQKLAGKATSRLPGPDVLALDDAGAIENIRWAAMRLVIDRDRLEELVEASQKVSRTRKSLADGRRLVDPAMVIDSPASRRLRDMVRNLSREERVDLLALGWLAQNGPEPGWEHWFNHACEMVGSVPERYFMGFDWAGGLELLRREQEGSS
;
A
#
# COMPACT_ATOMS: atom_id res chain seq x y z
N MET A 1 -1.12 -4.50 4.95
CA MET A 1 -0.62 -5.90 4.82
C MET A 1 0.85 -5.88 5.16
N LYS A 2 1.41 -6.97 5.72
CA LYS A 2 2.85 -7.07 6.03
C LYS A 2 3.51 -8.04 5.06
N ILE A 3 4.63 -7.63 4.47
CA ILE A 3 5.38 -8.45 3.52
C ILE A 3 6.87 -8.39 3.86
N THR A 4 7.48 -9.55 4.03
CA THR A 4 8.93 -9.69 3.96
C THR A 4 9.34 -9.87 2.51
N VAL A 5 10.35 -9.14 2.04
CA VAL A 5 10.89 -9.27 0.68
C VAL A 5 12.32 -9.78 0.73
N ASP A 6 12.69 -10.61 -0.24
CA ASP A 6 14.08 -11.05 -0.38
C ASP A 6 14.90 -10.18 -1.35
N ALA A 7 16.19 -10.46 -1.43
CA ALA A 7 17.09 -9.74 -2.33
C ALA A 7 16.70 -9.88 -3.82
N SER A 8 16.03 -10.98 -4.20
CA SER A 8 15.58 -11.22 -5.57
C SER A 8 14.45 -10.29 -5.98
N VAL A 9 13.61 -9.86 -5.03
CA VAL A 9 12.57 -8.83 -5.23
C VAL A 9 13.16 -7.43 -5.12
N VAL A 10 13.95 -7.16 -4.08
CA VAL A 10 14.49 -5.82 -3.80
C VAL A 10 15.37 -5.30 -4.94
N ILE A 11 16.21 -6.15 -5.55
CA ILE A 11 17.07 -5.73 -6.67
C ILE A 11 16.26 -5.20 -7.86
N LYS A 12 15.07 -5.76 -8.09
CA LYS A 12 14.20 -5.36 -9.18
C LYS A 12 13.58 -4.00 -8.98
N TRP A 13 13.62 -3.39 -7.79
CA TRP A 13 13.15 -2.02 -7.63
C TRP A 13 14.08 -0.99 -8.28
N PHE A 14 15.36 -1.35 -8.37
CA PHE A 14 16.43 -0.50 -8.83
C PHE A 14 16.83 -0.82 -10.27
N VAL A 15 16.88 -2.10 -10.62
CA VAL A 15 17.24 -2.56 -11.96
C VAL A 15 15.98 -3.00 -12.69
N ALA A 16 15.76 -2.44 -13.88
CA ALA A 16 14.70 -2.89 -14.77
C ALA A 16 15.00 -4.30 -15.29
N GLU A 17 14.29 -5.29 -14.74
CA GLU A 17 14.40 -6.70 -15.09
C GLU A 17 13.02 -7.32 -15.33
N VAL A 18 13.00 -8.59 -15.75
CA VAL A 18 11.77 -9.37 -15.74
C VAL A 18 11.14 -9.30 -14.35
N ARG A 19 9.83 -8.98 -14.33
CA ARG A 19 9.00 -8.75 -13.14
C ARG A 19 9.29 -7.48 -12.34
N HIS A 20 9.85 -6.45 -12.99
CA HIS A 20 10.10 -5.14 -12.39
C HIS A 20 8.82 -4.50 -11.82
N GLU A 21 7.73 -4.48 -12.59
CA GLU A 21 6.48 -3.84 -12.17
C GLU A 21 5.80 -4.62 -11.03
N GLU A 22 5.78 -5.94 -11.12
CA GLU A 22 5.26 -6.84 -10.10
C GLU A 22 6.01 -6.64 -8.78
N ALA A 23 7.33 -6.59 -8.82
CA ALA A 23 8.16 -6.32 -7.64
C ALA A 23 7.84 -4.97 -7.00
N ARG A 24 7.50 -3.96 -7.80
CA ARG A 24 7.20 -2.60 -7.31
C ARG A 24 5.82 -2.48 -6.67
N THR A 25 4.92 -3.43 -6.91
CA THR A 25 3.58 -3.46 -6.28
C THR A 25 3.66 -3.37 -4.75
N VAL A 26 4.68 -4.01 -4.15
CA VAL A 26 4.90 -4.01 -2.69
C VAL A 26 5.32 -2.63 -2.14
N LEU A 27 5.75 -1.69 -2.99
CA LEU A 27 6.12 -0.34 -2.60
C LEU A 27 4.91 0.55 -2.29
N GLY A 28 3.69 0.08 -2.53
CA GLY A 28 2.48 0.85 -2.27
C GLY A 28 2.29 1.28 -0.80
N HIS A 29 1.44 2.28 -0.60
CA HIS A 29 1.38 3.06 0.64
C HIS A 29 0.91 2.28 1.88
N ARG A 30 0.09 1.23 1.72
CA ARG A 30 -0.47 0.46 2.85
C ARG A 30 0.22 -0.89 3.10
N ILE A 31 1.42 -1.06 2.57
CA ILE A 31 2.25 -2.25 2.77
C ILE A 31 3.37 -1.95 3.77
N GLU A 32 3.39 -2.69 4.87
CA GLU A 32 4.52 -2.74 5.80
C GLU A 32 5.54 -3.72 5.26
N ARG A 33 6.76 -3.24 4.99
CA ARG A 33 7.83 -4.00 4.32
C ARG A 33 8.92 -4.36 5.31
N HIS A 34 9.35 -5.62 5.30
CA HIS A 34 10.37 -6.16 6.18
C HIS A 34 11.45 -6.91 5.40
N ALA A 35 12.67 -6.98 5.95
CA ALA A 35 13.71 -7.91 5.51
C ALA A 35 14.77 -8.07 6.62
N PRO A 36 15.56 -9.16 6.62
CA PRO A 36 16.83 -9.19 7.33
C PRO A 36 17.77 -8.10 6.81
N ASP A 37 18.60 -7.51 7.68
CA ASP A 37 19.69 -6.60 7.29
C ASP A 37 20.71 -7.28 6.34
N PHE A 38 20.71 -8.61 6.26
CA PHE A 38 21.45 -9.39 5.27
C PHE A 38 21.07 -9.07 3.82
N VAL A 39 19.84 -8.61 3.57
CA VAL A 39 19.41 -8.15 2.23
C VAL A 39 20.37 -7.10 1.67
N LEU A 40 20.99 -6.33 2.57
CA LEU A 40 21.95 -5.30 2.20
C LEU A 40 23.15 -5.89 1.45
N VAL A 41 23.70 -6.96 2.01
CA VAL A 41 24.89 -7.64 1.45
C VAL A 41 24.53 -8.38 0.16
N GLU A 42 23.36 -9.00 0.10
CA GLU A 42 22.95 -9.79 -1.06
C GLU A 42 22.69 -8.93 -2.29
N CYS A 43 21.94 -7.83 -2.17
CA CYS A 43 21.74 -6.94 -3.31
C CYS A 43 23.06 -6.28 -3.74
N ALA A 44 23.95 -5.91 -2.82
CA ALA A 44 25.28 -5.40 -3.17
C ALA A 44 26.09 -6.44 -3.97
N ASN A 45 26.03 -7.72 -3.59
CA ASN A 45 26.65 -8.82 -4.33
C ASN A 45 26.01 -9.00 -5.72
N VAL A 46 24.69 -8.85 -5.85
CA VAL A 46 24.01 -8.89 -7.15
C VAL A 46 24.46 -7.73 -8.04
N LEU A 47 24.47 -6.49 -7.53
CA LEU A 47 24.95 -5.31 -8.27
C LEU A 47 26.40 -5.49 -8.75
N TRP A 48 27.28 -6.01 -7.89
CA TRP A 48 28.67 -6.32 -8.28
C TRP A 48 28.73 -7.35 -9.42
N LYS A 49 27.95 -8.43 -9.33
CA LYS A 49 27.87 -9.45 -10.40
C LYS A 49 27.35 -8.85 -11.71
N LYS A 50 26.35 -7.97 -11.66
CA LYS A 50 25.79 -7.28 -12.83
C LYS A 50 26.79 -6.35 -13.49
N ALA A 51 27.51 -5.55 -12.70
CA ALA A 51 28.58 -4.69 -13.21
C ALA A 51 29.70 -5.52 -13.87
N ARG A 52 30.09 -6.64 -13.25
CA ARG A 52 31.07 -7.59 -13.82
C ARG A 52 30.64 -8.20 -15.15
N ARG A 53 29.33 -8.31 -15.38
CA ARG A 53 28.73 -8.81 -16.64
C ARG A 53 28.42 -7.69 -17.64
N VAL A 54 28.72 -6.43 -17.31
CA VAL A 54 28.43 -5.25 -18.14
C VAL A 54 26.91 -5.09 -18.39
N GLU A 55 26.07 -5.59 -17.48
CA GLU A 55 24.61 -5.39 -17.50
C GLU A 55 24.23 -4.00 -16.98
N ILE A 56 25.09 -3.40 -16.15
CA ILE A 56 24.98 -2.02 -15.66
C ILE A 56 26.34 -1.32 -15.84
N ALA A 57 26.29 -0.03 -16.18
CA ALA A 57 27.50 0.77 -16.45
C ALA A 57 28.24 1.19 -15.17
N ASP A 58 27.50 1.58 -14.13
CA ASP A 58 28.05 2.02 -12.84
C ASP A 58 27.16 1.55 -11.69
N PRO A 59 27.67 0.76 -10.71
CA PRO A 59 26.92 0.38 -9.52
C PRO A 59 26.74 1.52 -8.50
N GLY A 60 27.48 2.63 -8.61
CA GLY A 60 27.50 3.74 -7.64
C GLY A 60 26.13 4.36 -7.36
N PRO A 61 25.35 4.78 -8.37
CA PRO A 61 24.01 5.35 -8.16
C PRO A 61 23.06 4.41 -7.43
N PHE A 62 23.12 3.11 -7.75
CA PHE A 62 22.30 2.10 -7.08
C PHE A 62 22.66 1.98 -5.61
N LEU A 63 23.95 2.11 -5.24
CA LEU A 63 24.40 2.06 -3.85
C LEU A 63 23.88 3.24 -3.03
N GLU A 64 23.78 4.44 -3.61
CA GLU A 64 23.21 5.61 -2.92
C GLU A 64 21.72 5.43 -2.61
N GLU A 65 20.94 4.91 -3.57
CA GLU A 65 19.54 4.58 -3.36
C GLU A 65 19.37 3.42 -2.37
N PHE A 66 20.29 2.46 -2.40
CA PHE A 66 20.32 1.32 -1.50
C PHE A 66 20.49 1.71 -0.04
N LEU A 67 21.31 2.75 0.23
CA LEU A 67 21.48 3.30 1.58
C LEU A 67 20.20 3.96 2.11
N ARG A 68 19.24 4.28 1.24
CA ARG A 68 17.91 4.79 1.61
C ARG A 68 16.86 3.69 1.74
N LEU A 69 17.23 2.41 1.60
CA LEU A 69 16.29 1.30 1.78
C LEU A 69 15.61 1.32 3.15
N SER A 70 16.28 1.81 4.20
CA SER A 70 15.67 1.94 5.53
C SER A 70 14.44 2.86 5.57
N ASP A 71 14.30 3.75 4.58
CA ASP A 71 13.14 4.64 4.48
C ASP A 71 11.89 3.91 3.97
N VAL A 72 12.10 2.80 3.25
CA VAL A 72 11.03 1.98 2.65
C VAL A 72 10.99 0.56 3.21
N LEU A 73 11.90 0.18 4.10
CA LEU A 73 12.03 -1.18 4.59
C LEU A 73 12.44 -1.20 6.05
N THR A 74 11.70 -1.94 6.87
CA THR A 74 12.10 -2.22 8.24
C THR A 74 13.09 -3.38 8.25
N LEU A 75 14.36 -3.06 8.52
CA LEU A 75 15.43 -4.05 8.56
C LEU A 75 15.54 -4.71 9.95
N HIS A 76 15.67 -6.03 9.96
CA HIS A 76 15.81 -6.84 11.16
C HIS A 76 17.21 -7.41 11.28
N ARG A 77 17.79 -7.41 12.48
CA ARG A 77 19.15 -7.88 12.68
C ARG A 77 19.27 -9.37 12.36
N THR A 78 20.18 -9.74 11.47
CA THR A 78 20.46 -11.14 11.13
C THR A 78 20.70 -12.00 12.38
N ALA A 79 21.43 -11.46 13.37
CA ALA A 79 21.75 -12.17 14.60
C ALA A 79 20.52 -12.68 15.38
N SER A 80 19.40 -11.95 15.36
CA SER A 80 18.16 -12.40 16.03
C SER A 80 17.40 -13.46 15.23
N LEU A 81 17.65 -13.58 13.93
CA LEU A 81 16.96 -14.49 13.02
C LEU A 81 17.68 -15.85 12.89
N LEU A 82 19.00 -15.86 13.09
CA LEU A 82 19.85 -17.05 12.92
C LEU A 82 19.34 -18.32 13.62
N PRO A 83 18.87 -18.29 14.88
CA PRO A 83 18.41 -19.51 15.54
C PRO A 83 17.24 -20.18 14.82
N VAL A 84 16.31 -19.38 14.27
CA VAL A 84 15.17 -19.87 13.49
C VAL A 84 15.65 -20.32 12.12
N ALA A 85 16.40 -19.46 11.41
CA ALA A 85 16.88 -19.73 10.06
C ALA A 85 17.70 -21.04 9.96
N VAL A 86 18.55 -21.35 10.94
CA VAL A 86 19.34 -22.60 10.94
C VAL A 86 18.45 -23.84 11.10
N ARG A 87 17.40 -23.77 11.94
CA ARG A 87 16.44 -24.87 12.06
C ARG A 87 15.67 -25.05 10.75
N THR A 88 15.13 -23.96 10.22
CA THR A 88 14.40 -23.95 8.94
C THR A 88 15.26 -24.47 7.78
N ALA A 89 16.54 -24.12 7.73
CA ALA A 89 17.48 -24.62 6.74
C ALA A 89 17.66 -26.14 6.80
N GLY A 90 17.72 -26.70 8.00
CA GLY A 90 17.79 -28.16 8.21
C GLY A 90 16.51 -28.89 7.81
N GLU A 91 15.35 -28.29 8.08
CA GLU A 91 14.03 -28.85 7.73
C GLU A 91 13.76 -28.78 6.22
N LEU A 92 14.13 -27.67 5.57
CA LEU A 92 13.93 -27.47 4.14
C LEU A 92 15.03 -28.06 3.25
N ASP A 93 16.18 -28.42 3.84
CA ASP A 93 17.42 -28.70 3.12
C ASP A 93 17.74 -27.57 2.12
N HIS A 94 17.90 -26.35 2.66
CA HIS A 94 18.05 -25.12 1.88
C HIS A 94 19.07 -24.17 2.54
N PRO A 95 19.77 -23.30 1.78
CA PRO A 95 20.80 -22.43 2.35
C PRO A 95 20.26 -21.53 3.46
N VAL A 96 21.06 -21.34 4.51
CA VAL A 96 20.69 -20.53 5.68
C VAL A 96 20.36 -19.08 5.28
N TYR A 97 21.04 -18.54 4.27
CA TYR A 97 20.82 -17.18 3.78
C TYR A 97 19.38 -16.97 3.31
N ASP A 98 18.87 -17.89 2.50
CA ASP A 98 17.48 -17.87 2.02
C ASP A 98 16.49 -18.07 3.19
N CYS A 99 16.85 -18.92 4.15
CA CYS A 99 16.04 -19.13 5.35
C CYS A 99 16.02 -17.93 6.34
N LEU A 100 16.92 -16.94 6.21
CA LEU A 100 16.82 -15.70 7.00
C LEU A 100 15.55 -14.92 6.65
N TYR A 101 15.12 -14.95 5.39
CA TYR A 101 13.89 -14.28 4.96
C TYR A 101 12.66 -14.99 5.50
N LEU A 102 12.65 -16.33 5.52
CA LEU A 102 11.57 -17.10 6.16
C LEU A 102 11.50 -16.82 7.67
N ALA A 103 12.65 -16.79 8.36
CA ALA A 103 12.71 -16.43 9.77
C ALA A 103 12.23 -15.00 10.04
N CYS A 104 12.55 -14.05 9.14
CA CYS A 104 12.06 -12.67 9.21
C CYS A 104 10.55 -12.60 9.01
N ALA A 105 10.02 -13.36 8.05
CA ALA A 105 8.60 -13.43 7.77
C ALA A 105 7.82 -13.98 8.98
N GLU A 106 8.33 -15.06 9.59
CA GLU A 106 7.79 -15.64 10.82
C GLU A 106 7.81 -14.63 11.98
N LEU A 107 8.96 -13.99 12.24
CA LEU A 107 9.11 -13.01 13.33
C LEU A 107 8.11 -11.85 13.22
N THR A 108 7.83 -11.41 12.01
CA THR A 108 6.99 -10.22 11.74
C THR A 108 5.52 -10.56 11.53
N GLY A 109 5.17 -11.84 11.45
CA GLY A 109 3.83 -12.30 11.04
C GLY A 109 3.47 -11.82 9.64
N SER A 110 4.44 -11.84 8.72
CA SER A 110 4.28 -11.40 7.33
C SER A 110 4.39 -12.56 6.35
N ALA A 111 3.89 -12.37 5.13
CA ALA A 111 4.16 -13.27 4.01
C ALA A 111 5.54 -12.96 3.42
N LEU A 112 6.26 -13.97 2.92
CA LEU A 112 7.47 -13.78 2.13
C LEU A 112 7.12 -13.62 0.65
N LEU A 113 7.52 -12.52 0.03
CA LEU A 113 7.49 -12.35 -1.43
C LEU A 113 8.89 -12.63 -2.01
N THR A 114 8.97 -13.54 -2.97
CA THR A 114 10.24 -13.99 -3.58
C THR A 114 10.10 -14.22 -5.09
N ASP A 115 11.15 -13.97 -5.86
CA ASP A 115 11.29 -14.40 -7.26
C ASP A 115 12.13 -15.70 -7.38
N ASP A 116 12.58 -16.28 -6.25
CA ASP A 116 13.22 -17.60 -6.22
C ASP A 116 12.17 -18.72 -6.17
N GLN A 117 11.91 -19.30 -7.33
CA GLN A 117 10.97 -20.41 -7.51
C GLN A 117 11.35 -21.68 -6.74
N LYS A 118 12.63 -21.92 -6.47
CA LYS A 118 13.07 -23.09 -5.71
C LYS A 118 12.75 -22.89 -4.23
N LEU A 119 12.99 -21.69 -3.71
CA LEU A 119 12.63 -21.34 -2.33
C LEU A 119 11.11 -21.42 -2.14
N ALA A 120 10.34 -20.78 -3.04
CA ALA A 120 8.87 -20.81 -3.00
C ALA A 120 8.32 -22.24 -3.00
N GLY A 121 8.76 -23.08 -3.94
CA GLY A 121 8.30 -24.47 -4.03
C GLY A 121 8.65 -25.32 -2.80
N LYS A 122 9.84 -25.13 -2.20
CA LYS A 122 10.25 -25.86 -0.99
C LYS A 122 9.48 -25.41 0.25
N ALA A 123 9.27 -24.12 0.43
CA ALA A 123 8.62 -23.58 1.61
C ALA A 123 7.13 -23.95 1.67
N THR A 124 6.39 -23.77 0.57
CA THR A 124 4.95 -24.06 0.49
C THR A 124 4.61 -25.54 0.69
N SER A 125 5.55 -26.44 0.39
CA SER A 125 5.33 -27.89 0.50
C SER A 125 5.68 -28.48 1.87
N ARG A 126 6.41 -27.76 2.74
CA ARG A 126 7.06 -28.37 3.92
C ARG A 126 6.90 -27.62 5.22
N LEU A 127 6.41 -26.37 5.23
CA LEU A 127 6.27 -25.60 6.46
C LEU A 127 4.81 -25.19 6.71
N PRO A 128 4.29 -25.36 7.94
CA PRO A 128 3.11 -24.63 8.40
C PRO A 128 3.45 -23.16 8.76
N GLY A 129 4.53 -22.62 8.18
CA GLY A 129 5.15 -21.35 8.53
C GLY A 129 4.53 -20.16 7.78
N PRO A 130 5.32 -19.10 7.49
CA PRO A 130 4.80 -17.93 6.78
C PRO A 130 4.40 -18.28 5.35
N ASP A 131 3.31 -17.68 4.87
CA ASP A 131 2.88 -17.78 3.48
C ASP A 131 4.03 -17.31 2.56
N VAL A 132 4.34 -18.10 1.53
CA VAL A 132 5.34 -17.72 0.52
C VAL A 132 4.64 -17.44 -0.79
N LEU A 133 4.73 -16.18 -1.21
CA LEU A 133 4.15 -15.63 -2.43
C LEU A 133 5.24 -15.56 -3.49
N ALA A 134 4.98 -16.19 -4.63
CA ALA A 134 5.87 -16.12 -5.78
C ALA A 134 5.58 -14.85 -6.60
N LEU A 135 6.61 -14.18 -7.09
CA LEU A 135 6.46 -12.95 -7.86
C LEU A 135 5.78 -13.16 -9.23
N ASP A 136 5.72 -14.41 -9.71
CA ASP A 136 5.02 -14.78 -10.94
C ASP A 136 3.60 -15.30 -10.74
N ASP A 137 3.13 -15.35 -9.51
CA ASP A 137 1.73 -15.60 -9.19
C ASP A 137 0.93 -14.30 -9.37
N ALA A 138 0.26 -14.17 -10.51
CA ALA A 138 -0.55 -13.00 -10.84
C ALA A 138 -1.65 -12.72 -9.78
N GLY A 139 -2.23 -13.77 -9.18
CA GLY A 139 -3.24 -13.60 -8.14
C GLY A 139 -2.63 -13.06 -6.84
N ALA A 140 -1.43 -13.50 -6.48
CA ALA A 140 -0.70 -12.95 -5.34
C ALA A 140 -0.35 -11.46 -5.57
N ILE A 141 0.14 -11.11 -6.76
CA ILE A 141 0.47 -9.71 -7.10
C ILE A 141 -0.78 -8.83 -7.06
N GLU A 142 -1.90 -9.29 -7.60
CA GLU A 142 -3.16 -8.54 -7.58
C GLU A 142 -3.68 -8.34 -6.15
N ASN A 143 -3.59 -9.38 -5.30
CA ASN A 143 -3.93 -9.26 -3.89
C ASN A 143 -3.06 -8.22 -3.17
N ILE A 144 -1.75 -8.17 -3.45
CA ILE A 144 -0.83 -7.17 -2.90
C ILE A 144 -1.21 -5.77 -3.40
N ARG A 145 -1.54 -5.62 -4.69
CA ARG A 145 -1.98 -4.36 -5.30
C ARG A 145 -3.19 -3.80 -4.57
N TRP A 146 -4.25 -4.61 -4.38
CA TRP A 146 -5.43 -4.18 -3.64
C TRP A 146 -5.14 -3.89 -2.17
N ALA A 147 -4.32 -4.71 -1.52
CA ALA A 147 -3.93 -4.50 -0.14
C ALA A 147 -3.14 -3.19 0.07
N ALA A 148 -2.38 -2.76 -0.95
CA ALA A 148 -1.61 -1.52 -0.93
C ALA A 148 -2.47 -0.26 -0.99
N MET A 149 -3.72 -0.37 -1.42
CA MET A 149 -4.67 0.72 -1.62
C MET A 149 -5.97 0.52 -0.83
N ARG A 150 -5.96 -0.39 0.14
CA ARG A 150 -7.13 -0.69 0.96
C ARG A 150 -7.56 0.53 1.76
N LEU A 151 -8.87 0.68 1.95
CA LEU A 151 -9.43 1.65 2.88
C LEU A 151 -8.96 1.31 4.30
N VAL A 152 -8.52 2.34 5.02
CA VAL A 152 -8.23 2.30 6.45
C VAL A 152 -9.34 2.93 7.28
N ILE A 153 -10.13 3.84 6.69
CA ILE A 153 -11.33 4.35 7.34
C ILE A 153 -12.32 3.21 7.56
N ASP A 154 -12.75 3.04 8.81
CA ASP A 154 -13.70 1.99 9.14
C ASP A 154 -15.10 2.29 8.61
N ARG A 155 -15.89 1.24 8.48
CA ARG A 155 -17.22 1.29 7.88
C ARG A 155 -18.16 2.21 8.64
N ASP A 156 -18.21 2.10 9.96
CA ASP A 156 -19.16 2.84 10.80
C ASP A 156 -18.84 4.33 10.73
N ARG A 157 -17.55 4.69 10.80
CA ARG A 157 -17.08 6.07 10.65
C ARG A 157 -17.37 6.64 9.27
N LEU A 158 -17.20 5.86 8.21
CA LEU A 158 -17.55 6.27 6.86
C LEU A 158 -19.07 6.47 6.70
N GLU A 159 -19.89 5.60 7.30
CA GLU A 159 -21.36 5.74 7.30
C GLU A 159 -21.79 7.04 8.01
N GLU A 160 -21.23 7.36 9.19
CA GLU A 160 -21.50 8.62 9.90
C GLU A 160 -21.15 9.86 9.06
N LEU A 161 -20.02 9.80 8.35
CA LEU A 161 -19.55 10.86 7.46
C LEU A 161 -20.48 11.05 6.26
N VAL A 162 -20.93 9.96 5.65
CA VAL A 162 -21.92 9.96 4.56
C VAL A 162 -23.23 10.60 5.03
N GLU A 163 -23.75 10.21 6.20
CA GLU A 163 -24.96 10.79 6.76
C GLU A 163 -24.82 12.31 7.02
N ALA A 164 -23.67 12.71 7.58
CA ALA A 164 -23.37 14.12 7.81
C ALA A 164 -23.29 14.91 6.49
N SER A 165 -22.65 14.37 5.45
CA SER A 165 -22.58 14.95 4.11
C SER A 165 -23.97 15.09 3.45
N GLN A 166 -24.81 14.06 3.58
CA GLN A 166 -26.19 14.11 3.09
C GLN A 166 -27.02 15.18 3.81
N LYS A 167 -26.84 15.35 5.13
CA LYS A 167 -27.52 16.40 5.89
C LYS A 167 -27.11 17.80 5.45
N VAL A 168 -25.82 18.02 5.18
CA VAL A 168 -25.32 19.27 4.58
C VAL A 168 -25.97 19.51 3.21
N SER A 169 -26.02 18.48 2.37
CA SER A 169 -26.62 18.56 1.03
C SER A 169 -28.12 18.89 1.07
N ARG A 170 -28.88 18.29 2.00
CA ARG A 170 -30.31 18.61 2.21
C ARG A 170 -30.50 20.05 2.71
N THR A 171 -29.66 20.50 3.64
CA THR A 171 -29.68 21.88 4.16
C THR A 171 -29.44 22.88 3.03
N ARG A 172 -28.46 22.60 2.16
CA ARG A 172 -28.15 23.42 0.98
C ARG A 172 -29.31 23.47 -0.03
N LYS A 173 -29.93 22.33 -0.33
CA LYS A 173 -31.11 22.26 -1.24
C LYS A 173 -32.29 23.06 -0.69
N SER A 174 -32.63 22.87 0.59
CA SER A 174 -33.72 23.61 1.24
C SER A 174 -33.51 25.13 1.23
N LEU A 175 -32.26 25.59 1.33
CA LEU A 175 -31.91 27.01 1.26
C LEU A 175 -31.93 27.56 -0.17
N ALA A 176 -31.66 26.73 -1.18
CA ALA A 176 -31.75 27.11 -2.59
C ALA A 176 -33.21 27.18 -3.10
N ASP A 177 -34.08 26.28 -2.63
CA ASP A 177 -35.50 26.22 -3.04
C ASP A 177 -36.35 27.34 -2.40
N GLY A 178 -35.94 27.83 -1.22
CA GLY A 178 -36.55 28.99 -0.58
C GLY A 178 -36.07 30.28 -1.23
N ARG A 179 -36.91 30.95 -2.04
CA ARG A 179 -36.67 32.24 -2.74
C ARG A 179 -36.36 33.44 -1.81
N ARG A 180 -35.35 33.35 -0.96
CA ARG A 180 -34.66 34.49 -0.33
C ARG A 180 -33.18 34.35 -0.70
N LEU A 181 -32.53 35.47 -0.96
CA LEU A 181 -31.06 35.54 -1.05
C LEU A 181 -30.49 34.98 0.26
N VAL A 182 -30.19 33.68 0.29
CA VAL A 182 -29.45 33.07 1.38
C VAL A 182 -28.00 33.43 1.11
N ASP A 183 -27.39 34.15 2.05
CA ASP A 183 -25.96 34.41 2.03
C ASP A 183 -25.23 33.07 1.88
N PRO A 184 -24.42 32.86 0.83
CA PRO A 184 -23.61 31.64 0.67
C PRO A 184 -22.79 31.30 1.92
N ALA A 185 -22.41 32.30 2.73
CA ALA A 185 -21.75 32.11 4.01
C ALA A 185 -22.63 31.34 5.04
N MET A 186 -23.95 31.54 5.05
CA MET A 186 -24.86 30.82 5.95
C MET A 186 -24.95 29.32 5.66
N VAL A 187 -24.80 28.91 4.39
CA VAL A 187 -24.76 27.48 4.02
C VAL A 187 -23.45 26.84 4.47
N ILE A 188 -22.34 27.56 4.28
CA ILE A 188 -20.99 27.10 4.64
C ILE A 188 -20.84 26.96 6.17
N ASP A 189 -21.50 27.83 6.94
CA ASP A 189 -21.47 27.83 8.41
C ASP A 189 -22.77 27.33 9.06
N SER A 190 -23.50 26.44 8.39
CA SER A 190 -24.61 25.73 9.05
C SER A 190 -24.10 24.80 10.18
N PRO A 191 -24.90 24.47 11.20
CA PRO A 191 -24.52 23.47 12.21
C PRO A 191 -24.14 22.11 11.61
N ALA A 192 -24.79 21.70 10.52
CA ALA A 192 -24.47 20.47 9.80
C ALA A 192 -23.08 20.57 9.12
N SER A 193 -22.78 21.71 8.49
CA SER A 193 -21.50 21.96 7.82
C SER A 193 -20.35 22.03 8.81
N ARG A 194 -20.55 22.65 9.98
CA ARG A 194 -19.56 22.65 11.08
C ARG A 194 -19.30 21.24 11.60
N ARG A 195 -20.34 20.47 11.89
CA ARG A 195 -20.21 19.08 12.36
C ARG A 195 -19.41 18.23 11.37
N LEU A 196 -19.74 18.27 10.08
CA LEU A 196 -19.01 17.52 9.06
C LEU A 196 -17.53 17.94 9.00
N ARG A 197 -17.25 19.25 9.06
CA ARG A 197 -15.88 19.79 9.05
C ARG A 197 -15.09 19.30 10.26
N ASP A 198 -15.69 19.31 11.44
CA ASP A 198 -15.06 18.81 12.67
C ASP A 198 -14.80 17.29 12.61
N MET A 199 -15.74 16.52 12.04
CA MET A 199 -15.54 15.08 11.80
C MET A 199 -14.34 14.83 10.87
N VAL A 200 -14.24 15.56 9.75
CA VAL A 200 -13.12 15.45 8.80
C VAL A 200 -11.79 15.89 9.42
N ARG A 201 -11.80 16.94 10.27
CA ARG A 201 -10.61 17.41 10.99
C ARG A 201 -10.04 16.35 11.94
N ASN A 202 -10.93 15.57 12.56
CA ASN A 202 -10.55 14.53 13.51
C ASN A 202 -10.08 13.22 12.84
N LEU A 203 -10.03 13.17 11.51
CA LEU A 203 -9.49 12.04 10.77
C LEU A 203 -7.96 12.08 10.74
N SER A 204 -7.36 10.91 10.79
CA SER A 204 -5.95 10.73 10.48
C SER A 204 -5.63 11.19 9.06
N ARG A 205 -4.34 11.34 8.75
CA ARG A 205 -3.91 11.64 7.36
C ARG A 205 -4.36 10.53 6.41
N GLU A 206 -4.29 9.27 6.83
CA GLU A 206 -4.63 8.12 5.99
C GLU A 206 -6.14 8.03 5.72
N GLU A 207 -6.98 8.22 6.73
CA GLU A 207 -8.44 8.27 6.54
C GLU A 207 -8.85 9.45 5.62
N ARG A 208 -8.12 10.57 5.67
CA ARG A 208 -8.35 11.68 4.73
C ARG A 208 -7.95 11.35 3.29
N VAL A 209 -6.90 10.53 3.09
CA VAL A 209 -6.57 10.00 1.75
C VAL A 209 -7.75 9.20 1.21
N ASP A 210 -8.30 8.29 2.02
CA ASP A 210 -9.42 7.45 1.62
C ASP A 210 -10.64 8.29 1.20
N LEU A 211 -10.98 9.31 1.99
CA LEU A 211 -12.09 10.21 1.66
C LEU A 211 -11.84 11.06 0.42
N LEU A 212 -10.60 11.48 0.17
CA LEU A 212 -10.25 12.20 -1.07
C LEU A 212 -10.40 11.28 -2.28
N ALA A 213 -9.84 10.08 -2.20
CA ALA A 213 -9.89 9.10 -3.27
C ALA A 213 -11.33 8.70 -3.61
N LEU A 214 -12.14 8.37 -2.59
CA LEU A 214 -13.56 8.05 -2.76
C LEU A 214 -14.34 9.23 -3.36
N GLY A 215 -14.07 10.44 -2.87
CA GLY A 215 -14.72 11.65 -3.35
C GLY A 215 -14.42 11.94 -4.82
N TRP A 216 -13.16 11.82 -5.24
CA TRP A 216 -12.78 12.02 -6.64
C TRP A 216 -13.24 10.90 -7.55
N LEU A 217 -13.20 9.65 -7.11
CA LEU A 217 -13.76 8.52 -7.87
C LEU A 217 -15.25 8.77 -8.14
N ALA A 218 -16.01 9.18 -7.12
CA ALA A 218 -17.43 9.51 -7.28
C ALA A 218 -17.68 10.67 -8.27
N GLN A 219 -16.81 11.68 -8.27
CA GLN A 219 -16.96 12.86 -9.12
C GLN A 219 -16.61 12.62 -10.57
N ASN A 220 -15.62 11.77 -10.84
CA ASN A 220 -15.09 11.56 -12.19
C ASN A 220 -15.64 10.29 -12.86
N GLY A 221 -16.27 9.40 -12.10
CA GLY A 221 -16.77 8.12 -12.60
C GLY A 221 -15.71 7.01 -12.54
N PRO A 222 -15.99 5.84 -13.13
CA PRO A 222 -15.14 4.65 -12.98
C PRO A 222 -13.80 4.74 -13.71
N GLU A 223 -13.61 5.72 -14.61
CA GLU A 223 -12.37 5.90 -15.37
C GLU A 223 -11.88 7.36 -15.25
N PRO A 224 -10.65 7.60 -14.74
CA PRO A 224 -9.69 6.62 -14.22
C PRO A 224 -10.19 5.90 -12.94
N GLY A 225 -9.78 4.63 -12.77
CA GLY A 225 -10.19 3.77 -11.64
C GLY A 225 -9.56 4.13 -10.28
N TRP A 226 -9.78 3.26 -9.28
CA TRP A 226 -9.38 3.48 -7.89
C TRP A 226 -7.89 3.73 -7.70
N GLU A 227 -7.01 2.97 -8.37
CA GLU A 227 -5.56 3.10 -8.24
C GLU A 227 -5.08 4.52 -8.55
N HIS A 228 -5.62 5.12 -9.60
CA HIS A 228 -5.29 6.50 -9.98
C HIS A 228 -5.66 7.50 -8.89
N TRP A 229 -6.92 7.45 -8.42
CA TRP A 229 -7.42 8.42 -7.44
C TRP A 229 -6.81 8.22 -6.04
N PHE A 230 -6.51 6.98 -5.66
CA PHE A 230 -5.82 6.68 -4.42
C PHE A 230 -4.39 7.24 -4.41
N ASN A 231 -3.63 7.02 -5.49
CA ASN A 231 -2.27 7.56 -5.61
C ASN A 231 -2.29 9.09 -5.64
N HIS A 232 -3.20 9.68 -6.40
CA HIS A 232 -3.36 11.14 -6.42
C HIS A 232 -3.74 11.70 -5.03
N ALA A 233 -4.60 11.02 -4.28
CA ALA A 233 -4.95 11.42 -2.92
C ALA A 233 -3.77 11.34 -1.95
N CYS A 234 -2.90 10.34 -2.08
CA CYS A 234 -1.70 10.22 -1.26
C CYS A 234 -0.76 11.43 -1.41
N GLU A 235 -0.63 11.95 -2.63
CA GLU A 235 0.15 13.14 -2.96
C GLU A 235 -0.52 14.42 -2.44
N MET A 236 -1.84 14.54 -2.63
CA MET A 236 -2.55 15.79 -2.44
C MET A 236 -3.07 16.05 -1.02
N VAL A 237 -3.23 15.02 -0.17
CA VAL A 237 -3.93 15.14 1.13
C VAL A 237 -3.40 16.22 2.06
N GLY A 238 -2.10 16.56 1.98
CA GLY A 238 -1.51 17.64 2.78
C GLY A 238 -1.89 19.05 2.33
N SER A 239 -2.30 19.20 1.07
CA SER A 239 -2.57 20.48 0.40
C SER A 239 -4.06 20.80 0.29
N VAL A 240 -4.92 19.81 0.51
CA VAL A 240 -6.37 19.96 0.33
C VAL A 240 -7.03 20.43 1.64
N PRO A 241 -7.71 21.59 1.64
CA PRO A 241 -8.37 22.09 2.85
C PRO A 241 -9.63 21.27 3.17
N GLU A 242 -9.98 21.15 4.45
CA GLU A 242 -11.16 20.41 4.95
C GLU A 242 -12.47 20.77 4.22
N ARG A 243 -12.61 22.04 3.81
CA ARG A 243 -13.80 22.49 3.07
C ARG A 243 -13.99 21.82 1.72
N TYR A 244 -12.94 21.29 1.12
CA TYR A 244 -13.01 20.63 -0.18
C TYR A 244 -13.78 19.31 -0.12
N PHE A 245 -13.75 18.64 1.04
CA PHE A 245 -14.54 17.44 1.31
C PHE A 245 -16.04 17.73 1.36
N MET A 246 -16.45 18.99 1.55
CA MET A 246 -17.85 19.39 1.63
C MET A 246 -18.49 19.38 0.24
N GLY A 247 -19.04 18.23 -0.16
CA GLY A 247 -19.69 18.04 -1.45
C GLY A 247 -19.35 16.72 -2.13
N PHE A 248 -18.52 15.89 -1.49
CA PHE A 248 -18.23 14.56 -1.98
C PHE A 248 -19.37 13.58 -1.71
N ASP A 249 -19.63 12.74 -2.71
CA ASP A 249 -20.50 11.58 -2.62
C ASP A 249 -19.67 10.33 -2.32
N TRP A 250 -19.22 10.19 -1.06
CA TRP A 250 -18.42 9.03 -0.64
C TRP A 250 -19.16 7.71 -0.78
N ALA A 251 -20.50 7.72 -0.69
CA ALA A 251 -21.31 6.52 -0.90
C ALA A 251 -21.24 6.05 -2.36
N GLY A 252 -21.38 6.99 -3.31
CA GLY A 252 -21.18 6.72 -4.73
C GLY A 252 -19.76 6.23 -5.05
N GLY A 253 -18.74 6.85 -4.45
CA GLY A 253 -17.35 6.42 -4.61
C GLY A 253 -17.09 5.00 -4.09
N LEU A 254 -17.67 4.67 -2.92
CA LEU A 254 -17.53 3.34 -2.33
C LEU A 254 -18.21 2.26 -3.18
N GLU A 255 -19.35 2.59 -3.78
CA GLU A 255 -20.05 1.69 -4.71
C GLU A 255 -19.23 1.43 -5.98
N LEU A 256 -18.61 2.47 -6.56
CA LEU A 256 -17.72 2.32 -7.71
C LEU A 256 -16.51 1.44 -7.37
N LEU A 257 -15.88 1.68 -6.21
CA LEU A 257 -14.75 0.87 -5.73
C LEU A 257 -15.13 -0.62 -5.60
N ARG A 258 -16.29 -0.93 -5.02
CA ARG A 258 -16.75 -2.32 -4.87
C ARG A 258 -16.95 -3.01 -6.22
N ARG A 259 -17.53 -2.31 -7.19
CA ARG A 259 -17.72 -2.85 -8.55
C ARG A 259 -16.39 -3.11 -9.25
N GLU A 260 -15.41 -2.24 -9.06
CA GLU A 260 -14.06 -2.43 -9.60
C GLU A 260 -13.41 -3.68 -8.98
N GLN A 261 -13.51 -3.85 -7.67
CA GLN A 261 -13.00 -5.04 -6.97
C GLN A 261 -13.68 -6.35 -7.40
N GLU A 262 -15.00 -6.33 -7.59
CA GLU A 262 -15.78 -7.47 -8.09
C GLU A 262 -15.46 -7.80 -9.56
N GLY A 263 -15.10 -6.80 -10.37
CA GLY A 263 -14.70 -7.00 -11.77
C GLY A 263 -13.26 -7.51 -11.95
N SER A 264 -12.40 -7.33 -10.93
CA SER A 264 -11.01 -7.79 -10.93
C SER A 264 -10.81 -9.19 -10.31
N SER A 265 -11.84 -9.78 -9.68
CA SER A 265 -11.82 -11.10 -9.03
C SER A 265 -12.26 -12.23 -9.95
#